data_AF-A0A1Q9VG32-F1
#
_entry.id   AF-A0A1Q9VG32-F1
#
_cell.length_a   1.000
_cell.length_b   1.000
_cell.length_c   1.000
_cell.angle_alpha   90.00
_cell.angle_beta   90.00
_cell.angle_gamma   90.00
#
_symmetry.space_group_name_H-M   'P 1'
#
loop_
_entity.id
_entity.type
_entity.pdbx_description
1 polymer ?
#
loop_
_entity_poly.entity_id
_entity_poly.type
_entity_poly.pdbx_seq_one_letter_code
_entity_poly.pdbx_strand_id
1 'polypeptide(L)'
;MGASYWRIWLGPGLAALGALTQVLLGDRPHWLMWIITGVGLMWLNAVWVLARRRFLRVRVTDSVLVQGTERVPMSDIASVLTREPRQGTRVLGGGPAVPRGFEGVELKLTDRKHALAWSKDTETFTAALRTAMRNSRRD
;
A
#
# COMPACT_ATOMS: atom_id res chain seq x y z
N MET A 1 -4.21 10.52 8.19
CA MET A 1 -4.38 11.68 7.28
C MET A 1 -4.01 11.31 5.84
N GLY A 2 -4.75 11.91 4.89
CA GLY A 2 -5.07 11.41 3.55
C GLY A 2 -3.89 11.00 2.67
N ALA A 3 -4.00 9.83 2.03
CA ALA A 3 -3.22 9.54 0.84
C ALA A 3 -3.64 10.57 -0.23
N SER A 4 -2.83 11.61 -0.41
CA SER A 4 -3.16 12.74 -1.26
C SER A 4 -3.43 12.27 -2.69
N TYR A 5 -4.71 12.25 -3.06
CA TYR A 5 -5.20 11.93 -4.40
C TYR A 5 -4.65 12.91 -5.46
N TRP A 6 -4.03 14.00 -5.02
CA TRP A 6 -3.34 15.00 -5.84
C TRP A 6 -2.30 14.41 -6.81
N ARG A 7 -1.58 13.34 -6.43
CA ARG A 7 -0.58 12.72 -7.33
C ARG A 7 -1.18 12.09 -8.58
N ILE A 8 -2.46 11.72 -8.54
CA ILE A 8 -3.19 11.23 -9.72
C ILE A 8 -3.49 12.37 -10.69
N TRP A 9 -3.67 13.59 -10.17
CA TRP A 9 -3.95 14.80 -10.95
C TRP A 9 -2.70 15.45 -11.57
N LEU A 10 -1.49 15.09 -11.13
CA LEU A 10 -0.25 15.59 -11.75
C LEU A 10 -0.12 15.19 -13.23
N GLY A 11 -0.59 14.00 -13.62
CA GLY A 11 -0.59 13.57 -15.02
C GLY A 11 -1.44 14.48 -15.92
N PRO A 12 -2.76 14.61 -15.64
CA PRO A 12 -3.64 15.56 -16.32
C PRO A 12 -3.14 17.01 -16.25
N GLY A 13 -2.60 17.42 -15.10
CA GLY A 13 -2.10 18.78 -14.88
C GLY A 13 -0.90 19.13 -15.75
N LEU A 14 0.07 18.22 -15.90
CA LEU A 14 1.23 18.43 -16.77
C LEU A 14 0.85 18.47 -18.25
N ALA A 15 -0.11 17.62 -18.65
CA ALA A 15 -0.64 17.60 -20.02
C ALA A 15 -1.38 18.90 -20.36
N ALA A 16 -2.20 19.40 -19.44
CA ALA A 16 -2.88 20.68 -19.59
C ALA A 16 -1.89 21.85 -19.66
N LEU A 17 -0.82 21.83 -18.87
CA LEU A 17 0.23 22.86 -18.88
C LEU A 17 0.98 22.89 -20.22
N GLY A 18 1.33 21.73 -20.78
CA GLY A 18 1.98 21.62 -22.09
C GLY A 18 1.10 22.06 -23.26
N ALA A 19 -0.20 21.80 -23.19
CA ALA A 19 -1.16 22.32 -24.17
C ALA A 19 -1.32 23.85 -24.07
N LEU A 20 -1.34 24.38 -22.83
CA LEU A 20 -1.46 25.81 -22.58
C LEU A 20 -0.24 26.58 -23.12
N THR A 21 0.98 26.07 -22.90
CA THR A 21 2.21 26.70 -23.43
C THR A 21 2.22 26.72 -24.96
N GLN A 22 1.74 25.67 -25.62
CA GLN A 22 1.68 25.64 -27.08
C GLN A 22 0.69 26.66 -27.67
N VAL A 23 -0.44 26.89 -27.01
CA VAL A 23 -1.40 27.94 -27.38
C VAL A 23 -0.82 29.34 -27.15
N LEU A 24 -0.02 29.52 -26.09
CA LEU A 24 0.65 30.78 -25.76
C LEU A 24 1.83 31.12 -26.71
N LEU A 25 2.54 30.12 -27.25
CA LEU A 25 3.71 30.32 -28.12
C LEU A 25 3.36 30.51 -29.61
N GLY A 26 2.12 30.29 -30.04
CA GLY A 26 1.65 30.63 -31.39
C GLY A 26 2.10 29.68 -32.52
N ASP A 27 2.77 28.57 -32.21
CA ASP A 27 3.16 27.54 -33.17
C ASP A 27 1.95 26.66 -33.59
N ARG A 28 2.03 26.02 -34.77
CA ARG A 28 1.05 24.97 -35.14
C ARG A 28 1.03 23.93 -34.02
N PRO A 29 -0.05 23.81 -33.25
CA PRO A 29 0.03 23.03 -32.03
C PRO A 29 0.07 21.56 -32.41
N HIS A 30 1.13 20.87 -31.99
CA HIS A 30 1.29 19.44 -32.22
C HIS A 30 0.44 18.68 -31.20
N TRP A 31 -0.88 18.92 -31.25
CA TRP A 31 -1.88 18.41 -30.30
C TRP A 31 -1.77 16.90 -30.09
N LEU A 32 -1.48 16.16 -31.17
CA LEU A 32 -1.34 14.71 -31.13
C LEU A 32 -0.19 14.25 -30.21
N MET A 33 0.96 14.93 -30.23
CA MET A 33 2.12 14.60 -29.41
C MET A 33 1.82 14.82 -27.91
N TRP A 34 1.17 15.93 -27.57
CA TRP A 34 0.80 16.23 -26.18
C TRP A 34 -0.31 15.33 -25.65
N ILE A 35 -1.29 14.99 -26.49
CA ILE A 35 -2.32 14.00 -26.14
C ILE A 35 -1.68 12.65 -25.85
N ILE A 36 -0.80 12.16 -26.74
CA ILE A 36 -0.11 10.87 -26.54
C ILE A 36 0.75 10.91 -25.26
N THR A 37 1.47 12.01 -25.03
CA THR A 37 2.31 12.16 -23.83
C THR A 37 1.48 12.22 -22.56
N GLY A 38 0.39 12.98 -22.55
CA GLY A 38 -0.53 13.09 -21.41
C GLY A 38 -1.22 11.76 -21.10
N VAL A 39 -1.71 11.07 -22.13
CA VAL A 39 -2.32 9.74 -21.99
C VAL A 39 -1.29 8.72 -21.51
N GLY A 40 -0.08 8.72 -22.07
CA GLY A 40 1.01 7.82 -21.66
C GLY A 40 1.41 8.00 -20.20
N LEU A 41 1.59 9.25 -19.76
CA LEU A 41 1.90 9.57 -18.35
C LEU A 41 0.75 9.19 -17.41
N MET A 42 -0.50 9.44 -17.83
CA MET A 42 -1.67 9.05 -17.06
C MET A 42 -1.78 7.53 -16.93
N TRP A 43 -1.55 6.79 -18.02
CA TRP A 43 -1.59 5.33 -18.03
C TRP A 43 -0.50 4.73 -17.14
N LEU A 44 0.74 5.20 -17.25
CA LEU A 44 1.85 4.74 -16.41
C LEU A 44 1.57 4.99 -14.91
N ASN A 45 1.08 6.17 -14.56
CA ASN A 45 0.70 6.49 -13.18
C ASN A 45 -0.48 5.64 -12.70
N ALA A 46 -1.48 5.41 -13.54
CA ALA A 46 -2.63 4.57 -13.21
C ALA A 46 -2.18 3.14 -12.90
N VAL A 47 -1.34 2.53 -13.74
CA VAL A 47 -0.78 1.19 -13.51
C VAL A 47 -0.01 1.15 -12.18
N TRP A 48 0.81 2.15 -11.90
CA TRP A 48 1.55 2.24 -10.64
C TRP A 48 0.64 2.34 -9.41
N VAL A 49 -0.41 3.16 -9.47
CA VAL A 49 -1.38 3.32 -8.38
C VAL A 49 -2.21 2.07 -8.18
N LEU A 50 -2.65 1.42 -9.26
CA LEU A 50 -3.39 0.16 -9.22
C LEU A 50 -2.55 -0.97 -8.62
N ALA A 51 -1.29 -1.10 -9.06
CA ALA A 51 -0.33 -2.04 -8.48
C ALA A 51 -0.17 -1.76 -6.98
N ARG A 52 0.11 -0.51 -6.61
CA ARG A 52 0.29 -0.13 -5.21
C ARG A 52 -0.96 -0.38 -4.37
N ARG A 53 -2.17 -0.11 -4.87
CA ARG A 53 -3.43 -0.39 -4.16
C ARG A 53 -3.72 -1.89 -4.00
N ARG A 54 -3.31 -2.70 -4.98
CA ARG A 54 -3.52 -4.15 -4.94
C ARG A 54 -2.52 -4.83 -3.99
N PHE A 55 -1.25 -4.45 -4.05
CA PHE A 55 -0.19 -5.06 -3.24
C PHE A 55 -0.07 -4.45 -1.84
N LEU A 56 -0.49 -3.20 -1.61
CA LEU A 56 -0.47 -2.56 -0.28
C LEU A 56 -1.79 -2.69 0.49
N ARG A 57 -2.61 -3.68 0.17
CA ARG A 57 -3.89 -3.90 0.84
C ARG A 57 -3.65 -4.61 2.18
N VAL A 58 -4.01 -3.95 3.28
CA VAL A 58 -4.03 -4.56 4.62
C VAL A 58 -5.48 -4.65 5.07
N ARG A 59 -5.93 -5.86 5.44
CA ARG A 59 -7.27 -6.08 5.97
C ARG A 59 -7.20 -7.05 7.15
N VAL A 60 -7.73 -6.60 8.28
CA VAL A 60 -7.90 -7.41 9.49
C VAL A 60 -9.37 -7.82 9.53
N THR A 61 -9.62 -9.13 9.64
CA THR A 61 -10.96 -9.71 9.88
C THR A 61 -10.87 -10.57 11.14
N ASP A 62 -11.98 -10.90 11.77
CA ASP A 62 -12.00 -11.69 13.01
C ASP A 62 -11.31 -13.06 12.88
N SER A 63 -11.30 -13.65 11.67
CA SER A 63 -10.71 -14.96 11.40
C SER A 63 -9.40 -14.93 10.62
N VAL A 64 -9.13 -13.88 9.83
CA VAL A 64 -7.97 -13.85 8.92
C VAL A 64 -7.37 -12.44 8.82
N LEU A 65 -6.05 -12.38 8.89
CA LEU A 65 -5.23 -11.24 8.52
C LEU A 65 -4.82 -11.36 7.04
N VAL A 66 -5.14 -10.33 6.23
CA VAL A 66 -4.73 -10.26 4.83
C VAL A 66 -3.73 -9.13 4.65
N GLN A 67 -2.55 -9.44 4.13
CA GLN A 67 -1.50 -8.47 3.79
C GLN A 67 -1.04 -8.68 2.35
N GLY A 68 -1.33 -7.70 1.49
CA GLY A 68 -1.10 -7.79 0.06
C GLY A 68 -1.83 -8.99 -0.53
N THR A 69 -1.07 -9.99 -0.97
CA THR A 69 -1.58 -11.26 -1.51
C THR A 69 -1.57 -12.40 -0.49
N GLU A 70 -0.96 -12.20 0.68
CA GLU A 70 -0.80 -13.23 1.70
C GLU A 70 -1.95 -13.19 2.72
N ARG A 71 -2.45 -14.37 3.08
CA ARG A 71 -3.52 -14.56 4.07
C ARG A 71 -2.98 -15.39 5.22
N VAL A 72 -3.10 -14.87 6.43
CA VAL A 72 -2.66 -15.52 7.67
C VAL A 72 -3.88 -15.71 8.58
N PRO A 73 -4.27 -16.94 8.94
CA PRO A 73 -5.33 -17.19 9.90
C PRO A 73 -5.03 -16.55 11.27
N MET A 74 -6.06 -16.02 11.96
CA MET A 74 -5.89 -15.44 13.29
C MET A 74 -5.49 -16.49 14.34
N SER A 75 -5.90 -17.75 14.15
CA SER A 75 -5.48 -18.90 14.96
C SER A 75 -3.96 -19.12 14.96
N ASP A 76 -3.30 -18.72 13.88
CA ASP A 76 -1.87 -18.91 13.71
C ASP A 76 -1.06 -17.77 14.34
N ILE A 77 -1.72 -16.72 14.84
CA ILE A 77 -1.07 -15.57 15.46
C ILE A 77 -1.10 -15.75 16.97
N ALA A 78 0.06 -16.06 17.56
CA ALA A 78 0.20 -16.27 18.99
C ALA A 78 0.24 -14.95 19.78
N SER A 79 1.02 -13.97 19.31
CA SER A 79 1.16 -12.67 19.98
C SER A 79 1.67 -11.57 19.06
N VAL A 80 1.27 -10.33 19.34
CA VAL A 80 1.79 -9.13 18.69
C VAL A 80 2.95 -8.58 19.51
N LEU A 81 4.12 -8.42 18.90
CA LEU A 81 5.32 -7.85 19.52
C LEU A 81 5.44 -6.38 19.12
N THR A 82 5.26 -5.47 20.08
CA THR A 82 5.46 -4.02 19.91
C THR A 82 6.94 -3.65 20.09
N ARG A 83 7.86 -4.46 19.58
CA ARG A 83 9.30 -4.19 19.58
C ARG A 83 9.75 -3.88 18.17
N GLU A 84 10.85 -3.15 18.02
CA GLU A 84 11.53 -3.01 16.75
C GLU A 84 11.74 -4.37 16.06
N PRO A 85 11.43 -4.49 14.76
CA PRO A 85 11.51 -5.74 14.04
C PRO A 85 12.92 -6.31 14.09
N ARG A 86 13.05 -7.60 14.44
CA ARG A 86 14.33 -8.30 14.24
C ARG A 86 14.71 -8.32 12.76
N GLN A 87 15.95 -7.97 12.45
CA GLN A 87 16.50 -8.04 11.11
C GLN A 87 16.45 -9.49 10.59
N GLY A 88 15.96 -9.68 9.36
CA GLY A 88 15.80 -11.01 8.74
C GLY A 88 14.45 -11.70 8.98
N THR A 89 13.52 -11.07 9.71
CA THR A 89 12.15 -11.60 9.87
C THR A 89 11.41 -11.55 8.54
N ARG A 90 10.77 -12.66 8.15
CA ARG A 90 10.02 -12.76 6.88
C ARG A 90 8.87 -11.75 6.86
N VAL A 91 8.87 -10.87 5.86
CA VAL A 91 7.81 -9.88 5.67
C VAL A 91 6.58 -10.53 5.06
N LEU A 92 5.42 -10.30 5.67
CA LEU A 92 4.14 -10.77 5.15
C LEU A 92 3.75 -9.96 3.91
N GLY A 93 3.14 -10.61 2.93
CA GLY A 93 2.72 -9.98 1.66
C GLY A 93 3.75 -10.11 0.53
N GLY A 94 4.74 -10.99 0.68
CA GLY A 94 5.60 -11.47 -0.40
C GLY A 94 6.75 -10.52 -0.83
N GLY A 95 6.92 -9.39 -0.14
CA GLY A 95 8.02 -8.46 -0.39
C GLY A 95 9.29 -8.81 0.38
N PRO A 96 10.48 -8.38 -0.07
CA PRO A 96 11.74 -8.56 0.66
C PRO A 96 11.87 -7.61 1.88
N ALA A 97 11.08 -6.54 1.93
CA ALA A 97 11.14 -5.51 2.97
C ALA A 97 9.77 -4.85 3.16
N VAL A 98 9.62 -4.12 4.28
CA VAL A 98 8.43 -3.31 4.56
C VAL A 98 8.29 -2.19 3.51
N PRO A 99 7.10 -2.01 2.93
CA PRO A 99 6.86 -0.96 1.95
C PRO A 99 7.19 0.45 2.49
N ARG A 100 7.77 1.30 1.63
CA ARG A 100 8.14 2.68 2.03
C ARG A 100 6.92 3.48 2.51
N GLY A 101 7.03 4.05 3.70
CA GLY A 101 5.96 4.81 4.37
C GLY A 101 4.95 3.96 5.14
N PHE A 102 5.27 2.69 5.38
CA PHE A 102 4.58 1.80 6.30
C PHE A 102 5.55 1.40 7.40
N GLU A 103 5.02 1.07 8.55
CA GLU A 103 5.79 0.58 9.70
C GLU A 103 5.55 -0.92 9.88
N GLY A 104 6.62 -1.62 10.25
CA GLY A 104 6.60 -3.05 10.50
C GLY A 104 6.21 -3.35 11.95
N VAL A 105 5.31 -4.32 12.13
CA VAL A 105 4.91 -4.87 13.43
C VAL A 105 5.27 -6.35 13.44
N GLU A 106 6.10 -6.75 14.39
CA GLU A 106 6.52 -8.14 14.51
C GLU A 106 5.39 -8.98 15.13
N LEU A 107 5.02 -10.06 14.44
CA LEU A 107 4.03 -11.03 14.87
C LEU A 107 4.74 -12.35 15.17
N LYS A 108 4.41 -12.93 16.33
CA LYS A 108 4.79 -14.29 16.65
C LYS A 108 3.68 -15.22 16.22
N LEU A 109 4.02 -16.19 15.38
CA LEU A 109 3.10 -17.25 14.96
C LEU A 109 3.11 -18.41 15.97
N THR A 110 2.03 -19.18 15.99
CA THR A 110 1.85 -20.37 16.82
C THR A 110 2.91 -21.43 16.51
N ASP A 111 3.38 -21.51 15.26
CA ASP A 111 4.49 -22.38 14.80
C ASP A 111 5.89 -21.91 15.24
N ARG A 112 5.99 -21.09 16.31
CA ARG A 112 7.22 -20.43 16.80
C ARG A 112 7.97 -19.58 15.76
N LYS A 113 7.42 -19.39 14.57
CA LYS A 113 7.94 -18.51 13.53
C LYS A 113 7.63 -17.05 13.84
N HIS A 114 8.51 -16.16 13.39
CA HIS A 114 8.31 -14.72 13.47
C HIS A 114 7.98 -14.22 12.07
N ALA A 115 6.95 -13.39 11.94
CA ALA A 115 6.54 -12.77 10.69
C ALA A 115 6.40 -11.26 10.90
N LEU A 116 6.85 -10.49 9.93
CA LEU A 116 6.78 -9.04 9.98
C LEU A 116 5.54 -8.57 9.21
N ALA A 117 4.50 -8.20 9.96
CA ALA A 117 3.34 -7.51 9.43
C ALA A 117 3.67 -6.05 9.16
N TRP A 118 2.93 -5.37 8.29
CA TRP A 118 3.07 -3.92 8.11
C TRP A 118 1.73 -3.21 8.02
N SER A 119 1.70 -1.96 8.51
CA SER A 119 0.55 -1.07 8.42
C SER A 119 1.01 0.37 8.30
N LYS A 120 0.17 1.22 7.70
CA LYS A 120 0.40 2.68 7.65
C LYS A 120 0.10 3.32 9.01
N ASP A 121 -0.81 2.70 9.76
CA ASP A 121 -1.20 3.10 11.11
C ASP A 121 -1.06 1.86 12.00
N THR A 122 0.05 1.80 12.73
CA THR A 122 0.46 0.65 13.55
C THR A 122 -0.33 0.58 14.85
N GLU A 123 -0.77 1.70 15.40
CA GLU A 123 -1.59 1.77 16.60
C GLU A 123 -2.98 1.19 16.34
N THR A 124 -3.69 1.72 15.33
CA THR A 124 -5.02 1.24 14.95
C THR A 124 -4.98 -0.22 14.51
N PHE A 125 -3.94 -0.61 13.76
CA PHE A 125 -3.73 -1.99 13.34
C PHE A 125 -3.52 -2.94 14.52
N THR A 126 -2.65 -2.58 15.46
CA THR A 126 -2.37 -3.41 16.64
C THR A 126 -3.60 -3.55 17.54
N ALA A 127 -4.38 -2.47 17.69
CA ALA A 127 -5.63 -2.49 18.44
C ALA A 127 -6.68 -3.40 17.79
N ALA A 128 -6.88 -3.29 16.47
CA ALA A 128 -7.78 -4.15 15.70
C ALA A 128 -7.35 -5.62 15.77
N LEU A 129 -6.04 -5.89 15.64
CA LEU A 129 -5.49 -7.25 15.71
C LEU A 129 -5.71 -7.88 17.09
N ARG A 130 -5.45 -7.14 18.16
CA ARG A 130 -5.74 -7.61 19.54
C ARG A 130 -7.22 -7.89 19.77
N THR A 131 -8.10 -7.12 19.14
CA THR A 131 -9.55 -7.32 19.21
C THR A 131 -9.96 -8.59 18.47
N ALA A 132 -9.50 -8.77 17.23
CA ALA A 132 -9.75 -9.97 16.43
C ALA A 132 -9.22 -11.24 17.12
N MET A 133 -8.01 -11.19 17.69
CA MET A 133 -7.43 -12.31 18.45
C MET A 133 -8.26 -12.68 19.69
N ARG A 134 -8.92 -11.70 20.33
CA ARG A 134 -9.79 -11.94 21.47
C ARG A 134 -11.09 -12.62 21.03
N ASN A 135 -11.65 -12.20 19.90
CA ASN A 135 -12.86 -12.78 19.33
C ASN A 135 -12.61 -14.23 18.87
N SER A 136 -11.52 -14.47 18.14
CA SER A 136 -11.14 -15.81 17.66
C SER A 136 -10.82 -16.82 18.76
N ARG A 137 -10.57 -16.40 20.01
CA ARG A 137 -10.37 -17.32 21.15
C ARG A 137 -11.66 -17.64 21.90
N ARG A 138 -12.76 -16.92 21.61
CA ARG A 138 -14.06 -17.14 22.23
C ARG A 138 -14.93 -18.14 21.44
N ASP A 139 -14.63 -18.32 20.17
CA ASP A 139 -15.21 -19.34 19.29
C ASP A 139 -14.40 -20.65 19.39
#